data_AF-A0AAJ5UCC5-F1
#
_entry.id   AF-A0AAJ5UCC5-F1
#
_cell.length_a   1.000
_cell.length_b   1.000
_cell.length_c   1.000
_cell.angle_alpha   90.00
_cell.angle_beta   90.00
_cell.angle_gamma   90.00
#
_symmetry.space_group_name_H-M   'P 1'
#
loop_
_entity.id
_entity.type
_entity.pdbx_description
1 polymer ?
#
loop_
_entity_poly.entity_id
_entity_poly.type
_entity_poly.pdbx_seq_one_letter_code
_entity_poly.pdbx_strand_id
1 'polypeptide(L)'
;MNKNFTFAIKRSCFDTHYNPAENTRITTNFANLARGDNREENLRNTLTMIDNRFNSLAYWDNPKGDRYSVELEIISVEMTLHDQDRRGSFPVIEILKTNILDKKTQERIDGIVGNNFSSYVRDYDFSVRLLEHNKQQSQFSIPDGFGDLHGNIFKHFVNSHEYQQNFNKPPVICLSVSSKDTYQRTGNQHPVLGIEYQQNGSSLTEQYFAKMGLKVRYFMPQNSVAPLAFYFAGDVLSDYTNLELISTISTMETFQKIYRPEIYNANAAAGQYYQPSLNHQDHSLTKIVYDREERSQLAIEQGKFTEEHFIKPYQNILEQWSAGYAL
;
A
#
# COMPACT_ATOMS: atom_id res chain seq x y z
N MET A 1 14.24 7.36 25.45
CA MET A 1 13.51 6.35 24.65
C MET A 1 12.48 5.68 25.54
N ASN A 2 11.20 6.03 25.37
CA ASN A 2 10.11 5.46 26.14
C ASN A 2 9.91 3.99 25.73
N LYS A 3 10.12 3.05 26.64
CA LYS A 3 10.06 1.59 26.40
C LYS A 3 8.62 1.04 26.30
N ASN A 4 7.65 1.91 26.00
CA ASN A 4 6.23 1.60 26.22
C ASN A 4 5.56 0.96 25.00
N PHE A 5 6.27 0.82 23.88
CA PHE A 5 5.73 0.21 22.67
C PHE A 5 6.69 -0.83 22.10
N THR A 6 6.13 -1.99 21.74
CA THR A 6 6.84 -3.06 21.06
C THR A 6 5.98 -3.58 19.92
N PHE A 7 6.61 -4.09 18.86
CA PHE A 7 5.90 -4.64 17.72
C PHE A 7 5.99 -6.16 17.70
N ALA A 8 4.98 -6.81 17.11
CA ALA A 8 5.03 -8.21 16.73
C ALA A 8 4.62 -8.32 15.26
N ILE A 9 5.40 -9.08 14.49
CA ILE A 9 5.14 -9.31 13.07
C ILE A 9 4.59 -10.73 12.89
N LYS A 10 3.41 -10.83 12.29
CA LYS A 10 2.82 -12.09 11.84
C LYS A 10 2.86 -12.15 10.32
N ARG A 11 3.07 -13.36 9.78
CA ARG A 11 3.12 -13.61 8.34
C ARG A 11 2.04 -14.61 7.96
N SER A 12 1.34 -14.34 6.87
CA SER A 12 0.45 -15.30 6.24
C SER A 12 0.64 -15.29 4.74
N CYS A 13 0.46 -16.44 4.10
CA CYS A 13 0.58 -16.57 2.66
C CYS A 13 -0.67 -15.96 1.98
N PHE A 14 -0.47 -15.16 0.94
CA PHE A 14 -1.52 -14.75 0.02
C PHE A 14 -1.41 -15.59 -1.26
N ASP A 15 -2.01 -16.78 -1.22
CA ASP A 15 -2.09 -17.73 -2.34
C ASP A 15 -3.55 -18.03 -2.73
N THR A 16 -3.77 -19.02 -3.60
CA THR A 16 -5.12 -19.43 -4.03
C THR A 16 -6.00 -19.97 -2.90
N HIS A 17 -5.39 -20.41 -1.80
CA HIS A 17 -6.07 -20.94 -0.62
C HIS A 17 -6.24 -19.90 0.49
N TYR A 18 -5.71 -18.68 0.30
CA TYR A 18 -5.88 -17.59 1.25
C TYR A 18 -7.36 -17.35 1.54
N ASN A 19 -7.73 -17.49 2.80
CA ASN A 19 -9.08 -17.27 3.29
C ASN A 19 -8.98 -16.37 4.53
N PRO A 20 -9.50 -15.13 4.49
CA PRO A 20 -9.51 -14.26 5.66
C PRO A 20 -10.36 -14.90 6.76
N ALA A 21 -9.90 -14.90 8.01
CA ALA A 21 -10.68 -15.49 9.10
C ALA A 21 -11.93 -14.65 9.39
N GLU A 22 -13.06 -15.31 9.66
CA GLU A 22 -14.37 -14.65 9.85
C GLU A 22 -14.36 -13.58 10.96
N ASN A 23 -13.56 -13.79 12.01
CA ASN A 23 -13.45 -12.89 13.17
C ASN A 23 -12.32 -11.86 13.06
N THR A 24 -11.46 -11.99 12.06
CA THR A 24 -10.52 -10.94 11.73
C THR A 24 -11.26 -10.01 10.79
N ARG A 25 -11.85 -8.93 11.32
CA ARG A 25 -12.39 -7.81 10.52
C ARG A 25 -11.24 -7.14 9.75
N ILE A 26 -10.71 -7.86 8.76
CA ILE A 26 -9.59 -7.46 7.92
C ILE A 26 -10.18 -6.76 6.71
N THR A 27 -9.89 -5.49 6.68
CA THR A 27 -10.34 -4.44 5.78
C THR A 27 -9.22 -4.06 4.82
N THR A 28 -8.30 -5.00 4.57
CA THR A 28 -7.24 -4.80 3.60
C THR A 28 -7.80 -4.92 2.20
N ASN A 29 -7.28 -4.09 1.28
CA ASN A 29 -7.85 -3.97 -0.07
C ASN A 29 -7.83 -5.32 -0.83
N PHE A 30 -7.01 -6.29 -0.41
CA PHE A 30 -6.95 -7.63 -1.00
C PHE A 30 -7.83 -8.67 -0.28
N ALA A 31 -8.30 -8.42 0.95
CA ALA A 31 -9.17 -9.36 1.67
C ALA A 31 -10.55 -9.50 1.00
N ASN A 32 -11.07 -8.43 0.39
CA ASN A 32 -12.31 -8.47 -0.39
C ASN A 32 -12.20 -9.36 -1.64
N LEU A 33 -11.03 -9.40 -2.29
CA LEU A 33 -10.76 -10.34 -3.41
C LEU A 33 -10.82 -11.81 -2.96
N ALA A 34 -10.58 -12.03 -1.67
CA ALA A 34 -10.50 -13.33 -1.05
C ALA A 34 -11.82 -13.76 -0.36
N ARG A 35 -12.97 -13.21 -0.76
CA ARG A 35 -14.30 -13.55 -0.21
C ARG A 35 -15.27 -14.06 -1.28
N GLY A 36 -16.33 -14.73 -0.81
CA GLY A 36 -17.43 -15.23 -1.63
C GLY A 36 -17.11 -16.47 -2.45
N ASP A 37 -18.09 -16.94 -3.23
CA ASP A 37 -18.02 -18.22 -3.95
C ASP A 37 -16.93 -18.24 -5.04
N ASN A 38 -16.58 -17.07 -5.59
CA ASN A 38 -15.54 -16.93 -6.62
C ASN A 38 -14.14 -16.66 -6.05
N ARG A 39 -13.94 -16.78 -4.73
CA ARG A 39 -12.68 -16.48 -4.03
C ARG A 39 -11.45 -17.11 -4.70
N GLU A 40 -11.47 -18.43 -4.90
CA GLU A 40 -10.29 -19.14 -5.40
C GLU A 40 -9.97 -18.74 -6.85
N GLU A 41 -10.98 -18.55 -7.69
CA GLU A 41 -10.80 -18.09 -9.06
C GLU A 41 -10.27 -16.66 -9.11
N ASN A 42 -10.79 -15.75 -8.28
CA ASN A 42 -10.30 -14.39 -8.15
C ASN A 42 -8.81 -14.36 -7.76
N LEU A 43 -8.42 -15.13 -6.74
CA LEU A 43 -7.04 -15.23 -6.28
C LEU A 43 -6.13 -15.82 -7.36
N ARG A 44 -6.54 -16.92 -8.00
CA ARG A 44 -5.80 -17.56 -9.09
C ARG A 44 -5.58 -16.62 -10.27
N ASN A 45 -6.62 -15.91 -10.71
CA ASN A 45 -6.54 -14.94 -11.80
C ASN A 45 -5.64 -13.75 -11.42
N THR A 46 -5.75 -13.26 -10.18
CA THR A 46 -4.88 -12.18 -9.66
C THR A 46 -3.42 -12.59 -9.71
N LEU A 47 -3.05 -13.74 -9.12
CA LEU A 47 -1.68 -14.24 -9.08
C LEU A 47 -1.13 -14.50 -10.50
N THR A 48 -1.96 -15.04 -11.39
CA THR A 48 -1.60 -15.24 -12.81
C THR A 48 -1.32 -13.92 -13.51
N MET A 49 -2.12 -12.88 -13.27
CA MET A 49 -1.89 -11.54 -13.81
C MET A 49 -0.57 -10.94 -13.31
N ILE A 50 -0.23 -11.15 -12.02
CA ILE A 50 1.04 -10.71 -11.43
C ILE A 50 2.21 -11.42 -12.11
N ASP A 51 2.18 -12.75 -12.24
CA ASP A 51 3.23 -13.53 -12.89
C ASP A 51 3.43 -13.10 -14.35
N ASN A 52 2.34 -12.97 -15.11
CA ASN A 52 2.39 -12.51 -16.49
C ASN A 52 3.00 -11.10 -16.59
N ARG A 53 2.61 -10.20 -15.68
CA ARG A 53 3.12 -8.83 -15.68
C ARG A 53 4.60 -8.79 -15.31
N PHE A 54 5.02 -9.55 -14.30
CA PHE A 54 6.41 -9.67 -13.89
C PHE A 54 7.28 -10.14 -15.07
N ASN A 55 6.90 -11.25 -15.70
CA ASN A 55 7.66 -11.82 -16.81
C ASN A 55 7.70 -10.90 -18.05
N SER A 56 6.64 -10.10 -18.28
CA SER A 56 6.65 -9.11 -19.36
C SER A 56 7.67 -7.99 -19.16
N LEU A 57 7.99 -7.65 -17.91
CA LEU A 57 8.99 -6.64 -17.56
C LEU A 57 10.39 -7.25 -17.42
N ALA A 58 10.48 -8.49 -16.91
CA ALA A 58 11.71 -9.27 -16.79
C ALA A 58 11.94 -10.14 -18.05
N TYR A 59 12.01 -9.49 -19.21
CA TYR A 59 12.05 -10.16 -20.52
C TYR A 59 13.44 -10.72 -20.88
N TRP A 60 14.50 -10.27 -20.21
CA TRP A 60 15.87 -10.72 -20.48
C TRP A 60 16.06 -12.17 -20.03
N ASP A 61 16.66 -12.99 -20.90
CA ASP A 61 16.84 -14.44 -20.66
C ASP A 61 15.53 -15.13 -20.20
N ASN A 62 14.41 -14.69 -20.78
CA ASN A 62 13.05 -15.17 -20.50
C ASN A 62 12.20 -15.22 -21.79
N PRO A 63 12.64 -15.97 -22.83
CA PRO A 63 12.02 -15.92 -24.15
C PRO A 63 10.57 -16.42 -24.20
N LYS A 64 10.15 -17.25 -23.23
CA LYS A 64 8.79 -17.77 -23.11
C LYS A 64 7.89 -16.93 -22.19
N GLY A 65 8.46 -15.99 -21.44
CA GLY A 65 7.72 -15.18 -20.48
C GLY A 65 7.14 -15.97 -19.30
N ASP A 66 7.75 -17.10 -18.93
CA ASP A 66 7.24 -18.01 -17.89
C ASP A 66 8.28 -18.36 -16.80
N ARG A 67 9.48 -17.72 -16.84
CA ARG A 67 10.60 -18.01 -15.94
C ARG A 67 10.30 -17.71 -14.47
N TYR A 68 9.64 -16.61 -14.18
CA TYR A 68 9.47 -16.15 -12.79
C TYR A 68 8.05 -16.40 -12.28
N SER A 69 7.92 -16.61 -10.98
CA SER A 69 6.65 -16.47 -10.26
C SER A 69 6.84 -15.53 -9.07
N VAL A 70 5.80 -14.77 -8.74
CA VAL A 70 5.77 -13.86 -7.60
C VAL A 70 4.84 -14.42 -6.54
N GLU A 71 5.40 -14.74 -5.39
CA GLU A 71 4.67 -15.12 -4.19
C GLU A 71 4.44 -13.89 -3.31
N LEU A 72 3.30 -13.86 -2.62
CA LEU A 72 2.89 -12.75 -1.78
C LEU A 72 2.74 -13.22 -0.33
N GLU A 73 3.37 -12.50 0.59
CA GLU A 73 3.17 -12.65 2.02
C GLU A 73 2.43 -11.43 2.56
N ILE A 74 1.39 -11.65 3.34
CA ILE A 74 0.77 -10.62 4.18
C ILE A 74 1.60 -10.52 5.45
N ILE A 75 2.03 -9.30 5.73
CA ILE A 75 2.76 -8.92 6.93
C ILE A 75 1.79 -8.10 7.78
N SER A 76 1.32 -8.69 8.88
CA SER A 76 0.46 -8.03 9.86
C SER A 76 1.30 -7.60 11.05
N VAL A 77 1.25 -6.30 11.38
CA VAL A 77 2.02 -5.70 12.47
C VAL A 77 1.08 -5.39 13.61
N GLU A 78 1.31 -6.03 14.74
CA GLU A 78 0.65 -5.74 16.01
C GLU A 78 1.52 -4.86 16.88
N MET A 79 0.93 -3.81 17.45
CA MET A 79 1.57 -2.91 18.39
C MET A 79 1.06 -3.23 19.79
N THR A 80 1.98 -3.50 20.71
CA THR A 80 1.67 -3.67 22.13
C THR A 80 1.99 -2.39 22.88
N LEU A 81 1.01 -1.89 23.63
CA LEU A 81 1.22 -0.82 24.59
C LEU A 81 1.48 -1.43 25.97
N HIS A 82 2.58 -1.02 26.61
CA HIS A 82 2.92 -1.37 27.98
C HIS A 82 2.64 -0.16 28.89
N ASP A 83 1.55 -0.23 29.65
CA ASP A 83 1.26 0.67 30.76
C ASP A 83 1.11 -0.16 32.05
N GLN A 84 1.42 0.42 33.21
CA GLN A 84 1.59 -0.30 34.49
C GLN A 84 0.37 -1.15 34.88
N ASP A 85 -0.83 -0.80 34.38
CA ASP A 85 -2.09 -1.49 34.67
C ASP A 85 -2.83 -2.05 33.43
N ARG A 86 -2.31 -1.86 32.20
CA ARG A 86 -2.97 -2.29 30.96
C ARG A 86 -1.98 -2.79 29.92
N ARG A 87 -2.19 -4.03 29.45
CA ARG A 87 -1.52 -4.60 28.29
C ARG A 87 -2.54 -4.85 27.19
N GLY A 88 -2.45 -4.08 26.11
CA GLY A 88 -3.26 -4.26 24.91
C GLY A 88 -2.39 -4.46 23.69
N SER A 89 -2.73 -5.45 22.86
CA SER A 89 -2.19 -5.58 21.50
C SER A 89 -3.22 -5.06 20.52
N PHE A 90 -2.80 -4.29 19.53
CA PHE A 90 -3.67 -3.75 18.50
C PHE A 90 -3.02 -3.86 17.11
N PRO A 91 -3.72 -4.34 16.07
CA PRO A 91 -3.18 -4.37 14.72
C PRO A 91 -3.07 -2.94 14.18
N VAL A 92 -1.89 -2.53 13.73
CA VAL A 92 -1.65 -1.13 13.28
C VAL A 92 -1.36 -1.01 11.79
N ILE A 93 -0.70 -2.01 11.20
CA ILE A 93 -0.27 -2.00 9.80
C ILE A 93 -0.47 -3.40 9.22
N GLU A 94 -0.98 -3.45 7.98
CA GLU A 94 -0.96 -4.66 7.16
C GLU A 94 -0.45 -4.32 5.76
N ILE A 95 0.57 -5.03 5.31
CA ILE A 95 1.28 -4.79 4.04
C ILE A 95 1.59 -6.11 3.34
N LEU A 96 1.77 -6.07 2.04
CA LEU A 96 2.27 -7.19 1.27
C LEU A 96 3.80 -7.09 1.09
N LYS A 97 4.47 -8.24 1.26
CA LYS A 97 5.84 -8.50 0.82
C LYS A 97 5.79 -9.41 -0.40
N THR A 98 6.63 -9.10 -1.38
CA THR A 98 6.83 -9.96 -2.55
C THR A 98 8.03 -10.89 -2.34
N ASN A 99 7.96 -12.10 -2.88
CA ASN A 99 9.08 -13.02 -3.03
C ASN A 99 9.09 -13.52 -4.47
N ILE A 100 10.25 -13.59 -5.08
CA ILE A 100 10.38 -13.95 -6.49
C ILE A 100 11.02 -15.33 -6.56
N LEU A 101 10.33 -16.26 -7.22
CA LEU A 101 10.85 -17.58 -7.54
C LEU A 101 11.36 -17.57 -8.98
N ASP A 102 12.67 -17.76 -9.17
CA ASP A 102 13.24 -18.05 -10.48
C ASP A 102 13.11 -19.55 -10.77
N LYS A 103 12.21 -19.94 -11.67
CA LYS A 103 11.99 -21.37 -11.99
C LYS A 103 13.14 -21.99 -12.77
N LYS A 104 14.02 -21.18 -13.38
CA LYS A 104 15.19 -21.69 -14.11
C LYS A 104 16.30 -22.11 -13.15
N THR A 105 16.58 -21.29 -12.14
CA THR A 105 17.65 -21.55 -11.15
C THR A 105 17.13 -22.20 -9.86
N GLN A 106 15.81 -22.19 -9.63
CA GLN A 106 15.15 -22.60 -8.39
C GLN A 106 15.51 -21.71 -7.18
N GLU A 107 16.04 -20.51 -7.43
CA GLU A 107 16.38 -19.56 -6.39
C GLU A 107 15.17 -18.74 -5.96
N ARG A 108 15.13 -18.42 -4.66
CA ARG A 108 14.18 -17.49 -4.07
C ARG A 108 14.89 -16.17 -3.81
N ILE A 109 14.35 -15.11 -4.38
CA ILE A 109 14.88 -13.75 -4.30
C ILE A 109 13.89 -12.91 -3.49
N ASP A 110 14.40 -12.18 -2.50
CA ASP A 110 13.57 -11.24 -1.74
C ASP A 110 13.07 -10.11 -2.64
N GLY A 111 11.77 -9.83 -2.56
CA GLY A 111 11.17 -8.64 -3.12
C GLY A 111 10.91 -7.57 -2.06
N ILE A 112 10.33 -6.45 -2.48
CA ILE A 112 10.10 -5.30 -1.60
C ILE A 112 8.86 -5.53 -0.71
N VAL A 113 8.95 -5.08 0.55
CA VAL A 113 7.86 -5.00 1.53
C VAL A 113 7.19 -3.61 1.49
N GLY A 114 5.89 -3.54 1.75
CA GLY A 114 5.14 -2.27 1.79
C GLY A 114 4.09 -2.12 0.70
N ASN A 115 3.94 -3.12 -0.17
CA ASN A 115 2.90 -3.16 -1.18
C ASN A 115 1.50 -3.19 -0.54
N ASN A 116 0.51 -2.59 -1.19
CA ASN A 116 -0.89 -2.56 -0.76
C ASN A 116 -1.07 -2.11 0.71
N PHE A 117 -0.39 -1.04 1.09
CA PHE A 117 -0.33 -0.53 2.46
C PHE A 117 -1.71 -0.19 3.04
N SER A 118 -2.08 -0.91 4.10
CA SER A 118 -3.26 -0.64 4.93
C SER A 118 -2.84 -0.33 6.37
N SER A 119 -3.56 0.60 6.99
CA SER A 119 -3.33 0.96 8.39
C SER A 119 -4.63 1.38 9.06
N TYR A 120 -4.86 0.79 10.23
CA TYR A 120 -6.00 1.09 11.10
C TYR A 120 -6.05 2.57 11.49
N VAL A 121 -4.89 3.16 11.84
CA VAL A 121 -4.80 4.57 12.23
C VAL A 121 -5.04 5.49 11.03
N ARG A 122 -4.59 5.10 9.84
CA ARG A 122 -4.90 5.83 8.61
C ARG A 122 -6.40 5.84 8.32
N ASP A 123 -7.04 4.69 8.44
CA ASP A 123 -8.48 4.59 8.16
C ASP A 123 -9.30 5.32 9.21
N TYR A 124 -8.86 5.37 10.48
CA TYR A 124 -9.40 6.30 11.48
C TYR A 124 -9.22 7.77 11.07
N ASP A 125 -8.00 8.18 10.73
CA ASP A 125 -7.70 9.57 10.38
C ASP A 125 -8.59 10.03 9.20
N PHE A 126 -8.63 9.27 8.10
CA PHE A 126 -9.38 9.68 6.91
C PHE A 126 -10.89 9.44 6.99
N SER A 127 -11.34 8.31 7.55
CA SER A 127 -12.76 7.91 7.53
C SER A 127 -13.55 8.38 8.74
N VAL A 128 -12.87 8.84 9.80
CA VAL A 128 -13.53 9.35 11.01
C VAL A 128 -13.07 10.77 11.28
N ARG A 129 -11.80 10.96 11.67
CA ARG A 129 -11.30 12.25 12.20
C ARG A 129 -11.45 13.40 11.21
N LEU A 130 -11.03 13.20 9.95
CA LEU A 130 -11.11 14.22 8.91
C LEU A 130 -12.57 14.55 8.54
N LEU A 131 -13.43 13.53 8.48
CA LEU A 131 -14.85 13.73 8.19
C LEU A 131 -15.54 14.49 9.32
N GLU A 132 -15.38 14.06 10.58
CA GLU A 132 -15.99 14.73 11.74
C GLU A 132 -15.55 16.20 11.84
N HIS A 133 -14.26 16.49 11.64
CA HIS A 133 -13.74 17.86 11.65
C HIS A 133 -14.45 18.78 10.66
N ASN A 134 -14.74 18.28 9.45
CA ASN A 134 -15.31 19.07 8.37
C ASN A 134 -16.84 19.11 8.35
N LYS A 135 -17.56 18.26 9.11
CA LYS A 135 -19.04 18.15 9.05
C LYS A 135 -19.80 19.47 9.26
N GLN A 136 -19.26 20.37 10.06
CA GLN A 136 -19.90 21.65 10.41
C GLN A 136 -19.16 22.87 9.85
N GLN A 137 -18.19 22.65 8.95
CA GLN A 137 -17.40 23.72 8.37
C GLN A 137 -17.90 24.08 6.98
N SER A 138 -17.86 25.37 6.66
CA SER A 138 -18.24 25.87 5.33
C SER A 138 -17.16 25.64 4.28
N GLN A 139 -15.91 25.44 4.71
CA GLN A 139 -14.76 25.19 3.85
C GLN A 139 -13.96 24.01 4.39
N PHE A 140 -13.35 23.27 3.47
CA PHE A 140 -12.49 22.15 3.83
C PHE A 140 -11.25 22.65 4.59
N SER A 141 -10.94 22.01 5.71
CA SER A 141 -9.68 22.19 6.43
C SER A 141 -9.16 20.87 7.00
N ILE A 142 -7.87 20.85 7.34
CA ILE A 142 -7.18 19.68 7.88
C ILE A 142 -7.10 19.84 9.41
N PRO A 143 -7.45 18.80 10.21
CA PRO A 143 -7.28 18.85 11.65
C PRO A 143 -5.82 19.08 12.07
N ASP A 144 -5.60 19.79 13.18
CA ASP A 144 -4.25 19.97 13.72
C ASP A 144 -3.59 18.62 14.03
N GLY A 145 -2.34 18.45 13.63
CA GLY A 145 -1.60 17.20 13.80
C GLY A 145 -2.18 16.00 13.03
N PHE A 146 -2.88 16.23 11.92
CA PHE A 146 -3.37 15.17 11.05
C PHE A 146 -2.23 14.30 10.51
N GLY A 147 -2.30 12.99 10.78
CA GLY A 147 -1.27 12.02 10.40
C GLY A 147 -0.03 11.95 11.27
N ASP A 148 0.14 12.82 12.28
CA ASP A 148 1.35 12.82 13.12
C ASP A 148 1.49 11.52 13.93
N LEU A 149 0.41 11.07 14.57
CA LEU A 149 0.42 9.81 15.34
C LEU A 149 0.80 8.62 14.45
N HIS A 150 0.15 8.48 13.30
CA HIS A 150 0.44 7.38 12.39
C HIS A 150 1.85 7.48 11.80
N GLY A 151 2.28 8.69 11.43
CA GLY A 151 3.65 8.96 10.99
C GLY A 151 4.68 8.50 12.02
N ASN A 152 4.45 8.81 13.29
CA ASN A 152 5.32 8.38 14.38
C ASN A 152 5.27 6.87 14.63
N ILE A 153 4.10 6.23 14.56
CA ILE A 153 3.96 4.76 14.63
C ILE A 153 4.76 4.09 13.52
N PHE A 154 4.61 4.56 12.28
CA PHE A 154 5.34 4.03 11.14
C PHE A 154 6.84 4.20 11.30
N LYS A 155 7.31 5.41 11.64
CA LYS A 155 8.74 5.68 11.88
C LYS A 155 9.29 4.83 13.01
N HIS A 156 8.52 4.62 14.09
CA HIS A 156 8.94 3.76 15.19
C HIS A 156 9.06 2.30 14.75
N PHE A 157 8.10 1.81 13.97
CA PHE A 157 8.11 0.46 13.42
C PHE A 157 9.31 0.21 12.50
N VAL A 158 9.52 1.04 11.47
CA VAL A 158 10.63 0.81 10.52
C VAL A 158 12.02 0.94 11.14
N ASN A 159 12.13 1.64 12.28
CA ASN A 159 13.37 1.74 13.06
C ASN A 159 13.46 0.74 14.21
N SER A 160 12.46 -0.13 14.40
CA SER A 160 12.42 -1.08 15.50
C SER A 160 13.35 -2.27 15.25
N HIS A 161 13.71 -2.95 16.34
CA HIS A 161 14.50 -4.18 16.24
C HIS A 161 13.74 -5.27 15.48
N GLU A 162 12.43 -5.37 15.68
CA GLU A 162 11.58 -6.35 15.03
C GLU A 162 11.53 -6.13 13.52
N TYR A 163 11.51 -4.89 13.04
CA TYR A 163 11.62 -4.61 11.60
C TYR A 163 12.97 -5.06 11.05
N GLN A 164 14.08 -4.65 11.69
CA GLN A 164 15.44 -4.97 11.24
C GLN A 164 15.76 -6.47 11.28
N GLN A 165 15.12 -7.24 12.17
CA GLN A 165 15.23 -8.69 12.20
C GLN A 165 14.48 -9.38 11.05
N ASN A 166 13.49 -8.71 10.45
CA ASN A 166 12.59 -9.31 9.47
C ASN A 166 12.82 -8.80 8.04
N PHE A 167 13.36 -7.58 7.88
CA PHE A 167 13.53 -6.90 6.60
C PHE A 167 14.87 -6.18 6.53
N ASN A 168 15.55 -6.33 5.39
CA ASN A 168 16.89 -5.77 5.18
C ASN A 168 16.87 -4.38 4.52
N LYS A 169 15.72 -3.94 4.00
CA LYS A 169 15.55 -2.68 3.27
C LYS A 169 14.30 -1.95 3.73
N PRO A 170 14.26 -0.61 3.64
CA PRO A 170 13.06 0.17 3.90
C PRO A 170 11.88 -0.26 3.01
N PRO A 171 10.64 -0.02 3.44
CA PRO A 171 9.48 -0.37 2.64
C PRO A 171 9.30 0.63 1.47
N VAL A 172 8.74 0.15 0.36
CA VAL A 172 8.22 1.01 -0.72
C VAL A 172 6.72 0.81 -0.80
N ILE A 173 5.99 1.92 -0.69
CA ILE A 173 4.53 1.93 -0.78
C ILE A 173 4.16 2.44 -2.16
N CYS A 174 3.58 1.58 -2.99
CA CYS A 174 3.16 1.93 -4.34
C CYS A 174 1.63 2.05 -4.40
N LEU A 175 1.13 3.21 -4.82
CA LEU A 175 -0.29 3.55 -4.84
C LEU A 175 -0.73 4.08 -6.20
N SER A 176 -2.04 4.20 -6.39
CA SER A 176 -2.57 4.95 -7.50
C SER A 176 -2.27 6.44 -7.40
N VAL A 177 -2.04 7.09 -8.53
CA VAL A 177 -2.17 8.55 -8.65
C VAL A 177 -3.59 9.04 -8.34
N SER A 178 -3.67 10.29 -7.87
CA SER A 178 -4.92 10.98 -7.53
C SER A 178 -5.59 11.54 -8.78
N SER A 179 -6.92 11.41 -8.89
CA SER A 179 -7.71 11.98 -9.99
C SER A 179 -7.92 13.50 -9.88
N LYS A 180 -7.50 14.12 -8.78
CA LYS A 180 -7.62 15.58 -8.56
C LYS A 180 -6.45 16.35 -9.16
N ASP A 181 -5.36 15.67 -9.45
CA ASP A 181 -4.08 16.29 -9.82
C ASP A 181 -3.76 16.02 -11.29
N THR A 182 -2.97 16.92 -11.89
CA THR A 182 -2.42 16.75 -13.24
C THR A 182 -0.94 16.42 -13.14
N TYR A 183 -0.53 15.40 -13.90
CA TYR A 183 0.82 14.87 -13.94
C TYR A 183 1.44 15.16 -15.30
N GLN A 184 2.64 15.71 -15.31
CA GLN A 184 3.41 16.04 -16.51
C GLN A 184 4.66 15.17 -16.59
N ARG A 185 4.96 14.63 -17.77
CA ARG A 185 6.24 13.92 -18.00
C ARG A 185 7.43 14.86 -17.78
N THR A 186 8.42 14.40 -17.03
CA THR A 186 9.65 15.17 -16.75
C THR A 186 10.72 15.01 -17.84
N GLY A 187 10.60 13.97 -18.66
CA GLY A 187 11.62 13.57 -19.64
C GLY A 187 12.63 12.54 -19.11
N ASN A 188 12.66 12.30 -17.79
CA ASN A 188 13.44 11.21 -17.22
C ASN A 188 12.77 9.85 -17.49
N GLN A 189 13.59 8.83 -17.76
CA GLN A 189 13.13 7.47 -18.01
C GLN A 189 14.05 6.46 -17.35
N HIS A 190 13.51 5.72 -16.39
CA HIS A 190 14.21 4.64 -15.70
C HIS A 190 13.97 3.31 -16.42
N PRO A 191 14.95 2.40 -16.52
CA PRO A 191 14.83 1.15 -17.28
C PRO A 191 13.71 0.21 -16.80
N VAL A 192 13.41 0.21 -15.50
CA VAL A 192 12.31 -0.60 -14.90
C VAL A 192 11.06 0.23 -14.59
N LEU A 193 11.18 1.24 -13.73
CA LEU A 193 10.08 2.13 -13.35
C LEU A 193 9.42 2.84 -14.55
N GLY A 194 10.15 3.08 -15.64
CA GLY A 194 9.63 3.68 -16.86
C GLY A 194 9.69 5.21 -16.86
N ILE A 195 8.70 5.84 -17.51
CA ILE A 195 8.69 7.29 -17.73
C ILE A 195 8.30 8.00 -16.44
N GLU A 196 9.08 9.00 -16.03
CA GLU A 196 8.77 9.79 -14.85
C GLU A 196 7.76 10.90 -15.14
N TYR A 197 6.85 11.06 -14.19
CA TYR A 197 5.88 12.13 -14.11
C TYR A 197 6.09 12.96 -12.84
N GLN A 198 5.69 14.22 -12.91
CA GLN A 198 5.65 15.14 -11.79
C GLN A 198 4.30 15.83 -11.76
N GLN A 199 3.76 16.04 -10.56
CA GLN A 199 2.58 16.89 -10.36
C GLN A 199 2.98 18.29 -9.88
N ASN A 200 2.05 19.23 -10.02
CA ASN A 200 2.18 20.56 -9.43
C ASN A 200 1.56 20.58 -8.03
N GLY A 201 2.31 21.05 -7.04
CA GLY A 201 1.85 21.16 -5.65
C GLY A 201 1.98 19.85 -4.86
N SER A 202 1.29 19.77 -3.74
CA SER A 202 1.31 18.59 -2.86
C SER A 202 -0.10 18.20 -2.44
N SER A 203 -0.44 16.93 -2.65
CA SER A 203 -1.73 16.37 -2.24
C SER A 203 -1.81 16.14 -0.73
N LEU A 204 -3.03 16.02 -0.19
CA LEU A 204 -3.23 15.63 1.22
C LEU A 204 -2.56 14.29 1.54
N THR A 205 -2.62 13.34 0.61
CA THR A 205 -1.99 12.03 0.75
C THR A 205 -0.48 12.17 0.88
N GLU A 206 0.16 13.00 0.06
CA GLU A 206 1.60 13.25 0.18
C GLU A 206 1.99 13.89 1.50
N GLN A 207 1.26 14.93 1.93
CA GLN A 207 1.52 15.57 3.22
C GLN A 207 1.39 14.55 4.35
N TYR A 208 0.42 13.64 4.26
CA TYR A 208 0.22 12.56 5.23
C TYR A 208 1.37 11.55 5.23
N PHE A 209 1.78 11.03 4.06
CA PHE A 209 2.92 10.11 3.97
C PHE A 209 4.26 10.79 4.26
N ALA A 210 4.39 12.11 4.09
CA ALA A 210 5.56 12.86 4.52
C ALA A 210 5.74 12.82 6.06
N LYS A 211 4.65 12.71 6.85
CA LYS A 211 4.74 12.48 8.30
C LYS A 211 5.42 11.16 8.67
N MET A 212 5.37 10.18 7.77
CA MET A 212 6.08 8.91 7.88
C MET A 212 7.57 9.02 7.48
N GLY A 213 8.02 10.18 7.00
CA GLY A 213 9.37 10.39 6.47
C GLY A 213 9.55 9.93 5.03
N LEU A 214 8.45 9.72 4.28
CA LEU A 214 8.50 9.23 2.91
C LEU A 214 8.45 10.39 1.90
N LYS A 215 9.17 10.22 0.79
CA LYS A 215 9.09 11.06 -0.42
C LYS A 215 8.27 10.32 -1.47
N VAL A 216 7.72 11.04 -2.44
CA VAL A 216 6.98 10.45 -3.57
C VAL A 216 7.69 10.73 -4.89
N ARG A 217 7.65 9.76 -5.81
CA ARG A 217 7.90 9.94 -7.25
C ARG A 217 6.88 9.16 -8.06
N TYR A 218 6.60 9.61 -9.28
CA TYR A 218 5.58 9.01 -10.12
C TYR A 218 6.21 8.42 -11.36
N PHE A 219 5.97 7.15 -11.63
CA PHE A 219 6.51 6.49 -12.80
C PHE A 219 5.45 5.68 -13.51
N MET A 220 5.46 5.72 -14.83
CA MET A 220 4.65 4.87 -15.69
C MET A 220 5.55 3.77 -16.27
N PRO A 221 5.46 2.53 -15.77
CA PRO A 221 6.23 1.41 -16.29
C PRO A 221 5.93 1.13 -17.76
N GLN A 222 6.89 0.51 -18.44
CA GLN A 222 6.72 0.15 -19.85
C GLN A 222 5.47 -0.71 -20.06
N ASN A 223 4.68 -0.36 -21.07
CA ASN A 223 3.40 -1.01 -21.41
C ASN A 223 2.32 -0.92 -20.32
N SER A 224 2.48 0.00 -19.35
CA SER A 224 1.36 0.45 -18.53
C SER A 224 0.66 1.64 -19.18
N VAL A 225 -0.53 1.99 -18.68
CA VAL A 225 -1.37 3.07 -19.24
C VAL A 225 -1.47 4.28 -18.33
N ALA A 226 -1.00 4.20 -17.08
CA ALA A 226 -1.01 5.30 -16.12
C ALA A 226 0.19 5.22 -15.17
N PRO A 227 0.68 6.37 -14.66
CA PRO A 227 1.74 6.39 -13.66
C PRO A 227 1.26 5.84 -12.30
N LEU A 228 2.17 5.19 -11.58
CA LEU A 228 2.02 4.79 -10.18
C LEU A 228 2.80 5.75 -9.29
N ALA A 229 2.30 5.99 -8.07
CA ALA A 229 2.97 6.80 -7.05
C ALA A 229 3.80 5.90 -6.14
N PHE A 230 5.12 6.09 -6.12
CA PHE A 230 6.05 5.36 -5.27
C PHE A 230 6.44 6.22 -4.09
N TYR A 231 6.02 5.83 -2.89
CA TYR A 231 6.41 6.44 -1.62
C TYR A 231 7.54 5.62 -0.99
N PHE A 232 8.66 6.27 -0.68
CA PHE A 232 9.87 5.61 -0.23
C PHE A 232 10.71 6.49 0.69
N ALA A 233 11.56 5.85 1.48
CA ALA A 233 12.72 6.48 2.12
C ALA A 233 13.98 6.18 1.28
N GLY A 234 14.99 7.05 1.36
CA GLY A 234 16.24 6.87 0.58
C GLY A 234 16.09 7.25 -0.89
N ASP A 235 16.60 6.41 -1.79
CA ASP A 235 16.57 6.58 -3.23
C ASP A 235 16.04 5.32 -3.96
N VAL A 236 14.78 5.37 -4.38
CA VAL A 236 14.10 4.28 -5.11
C VAL A 236 14.79 3.90 -6.43
N LEU A 237 15.64 4.76 -6.99
CA LEU A 237 16.32 4.47 -8.26
C LEU A 237 17.54 3.56 -8.11
N SER A 238 18.15 3.52 -6.93
CA SER A 238 19.45 2.86 -6.74
C SER A 238 19.49 1.88 -5.57
N ASP A 239 18.62 2.04 -4.57
CA ASP A 239 18.60 1.19 -3.37
C ASP A 239 17.97 -0.21 -3.62
N TYR A 240 17.27 -0.38 -4.75
CA TYR A 240 16.54 -1.60 -5.10
C TYR A 240 16.97 -2.14 -6.47
N THR A 241 17.04 -3.46 -6.57
CA THR A 241 17.36 -4.16 -7.80
C THR A 241 16.20 -4.11 -8.80
N ASN A 242 16.50 -4.41 -10.06
CA ASN A 242 15.48 -4.46 -11.11
C ASN A 242 14.36 -5.46 -10.78
N LEU A 243 14.68 -6.66 -10.26
CA LEU A 243 13.66 -7.67 -9.96
C LEU A 243 12.78 -7.27 -8.76
N GLU A 244 13.36 -6.62 -7.75
CA GLU A 244 12.62 -6.03 -6.62
C GLU A 244 11.62 -4.95 -7.08
N LEU A 245 12.04 -4.04 -7.97
CA LEU A 245 11.15 -3.01 -8.52
C LEU A 245 10.07 -3.62 -9.42
N ILE A 246 10.43 -4.62 -10.24
CA ILE A 246 9.47 -5.32 -11.09
C ILE A 246 8.40 -6.04 -10.24
N SER A 247 8.76 -6.68 -9.13
CA SER A 247 7.77 -7.36 -8.28
C SER A 247 6.76 -6.38 -7.70
N THR A 248 7.21 -5.22 -7.20
CA THR A 248 6.33 -4.13 -6.76
C THR A 248 5.42 -3.66 -7.89
N ILE A 249 5.95 -3.40 -9.08
CA ILE A 249 5.16 -2.95 -10.24
C ILE A 249 4.12 -4.02 -10.63
N SER A 250 4.53 -5.27 -10.81
CA SER A 250 3.63 -6.34 -11.27
C SER A 250 2.49 -6.59 -10.30
N THR A 251 2.79 -6.53 -8.99
CA THR A 251 1.79 -6.69 -7.94
C THR A 251 0.86 -5.49 -7.89
N MET A 252 1.40 -4.27 -7.78
CA MET A 252 0.56 -3.09 -7.56
C MET A 252 -0.20 -2.66 -8.82
N GLU A 253 0.38 -2.77 -10.02
CA GLU A 253 -0.35 -2.51 -11.26
C GLU A 253 -1.52 -3.49 -11.42
N THR A 254 -1.34 -4.78 -11.10
CA THR A 254 -2.43 -5.77 -11.14
C THR A 254 -3.56 -5.38 -10.19
N PHE A 255 -3.22 -5.06 -8.94
CA PHE A 255 -4.22 -4.59 -7.97
C PHE A 255 -4.91 -3.31 -8.46
N GLN A 256 -4.19 -2.34 -9.03
CA GLN A 256 -4.81 -1.13 -9.53
C GLN A 256 -5.70 -1.37 -10.77
N LYS A 257 -5.38 -2.35 -11.64
CA LYS A 257 -6.27 -2.79 -12.74
C LYS A 257 -7.59 -3.37 -12.24
N ILE A 258 -7.59 -3.97 -11.06
CA ILE A 258 -8.79 -4.51 -10.42
C ILE A 258 -9.54 -3.39 -9.69
N TYR A 259 -8.83 -2.56 -8.93
CA TYR A 259 -9.44 -1.54 -8.07
C TYR A 259 -9.92 -0.30 -8.82
N ARG A 260 -9.20 0.10 -9.87
CA ARG A 260 -9.41 1.33 -10.65
C ARG A 260 -9.12 1.08 -12.15
N PRO A 261 -9.80 0.12 -12.81
CA PRO A 261 -9.69 -0.12 -14.25
C PRO A 261 -9.84 1.15 -15.11
N GLU A 262 -10.62 2.14 -14.68
CA GLU A 262 -10.80 3.41 -15.39
C GLU A 262 -9.48 4.19 -15.57
N ILE A 263 -8.50 3.93 -14.70
CA ILE A 263 -7.17 4.54 -14.74
C ILE A 263 -6.14 3.55 -15.28
N TYR A 264 -6.06 2.34 -14.73
CA TYR A 264 -4.95 1.40 -15.01
C TYR A 264 -5.26 0.32 -16.03
N ASN A 265 -6.52 0.19 -16.42
CA ASN A 265 -6.96 -0.69 -17.50
C ASN A 265 -7.73 0.08 -18.58
N ALA A 266 -7.44 1.38 -18.70
CA ALA A 266 -7.90 2.24 -19.79
C ALA A 266 -7.30 1.79 -21.13
N ASN A 267 -8.05 1.98 -22.22
CA ASN A 267 -7.59 1.57 -23.55
C ASN A 267 -6.65 2.61 -24.20
N ALA A 268 -6.45 3.75 -23.54
CA ALA A 268 -5.50 4.79 -23.94
C ALA A 268 -4.45 5.04 -22.84
N ALA A 269 -3.18 5.14 -23.23
CA ALA A 269 -2.09 5.43 -22.32
C ALA A 269 -1.98 6.93 -21.99
N ALA A 270 -1.50 7.24 -20.79
CA ALA A 270 -1.23 8.59 -20.33
C ALA A 270 -0.28 9.34 -21.28
N GLY A 271 -0.71 10.53 -21.71
CA GLY A 271 0.06 11.42 -22.58
C GLY A 271 1.16 12.19 -21.85
N GLN A 272 1.64 13.28 -22.48
CA GLN A 272 2.62 14.19 -21.88
C GLN A 272 2.07 14.89 -20.63
N TYR A 273 0.79 15.24 -20.66
CA TYR A 273 0.00 15.67 -19.53
C TYR A 273 -1.10 14.64 -19.29
N TYR A 274 -1.32 14.29 -18.03
CA TYR A 274 -2.29 13.27 -17.67
C TYR A 274 -3.02 13.67 -16.39
N GLN A 275 -4.34 13.69 -16.47
CA GLN A 275 -5.22 13.79 -15.31
C GLN A 275 -6.06 12.50 -15.25
N PRO A 276 -5.88 11.65 -14.22
CA PRO A 276 -6.65 10.43 -14.08
C PRO A 276 -8.14 10.74 -13.87
N SER A 277 -9.02 9.88 -14.36
CA SER A 277 -10.47 10.02 -14.14
C SER A 277 -11.11 8.68 -13.78
N LEU A 278 -11.86 8.66 -12.68
CA LEU A 278 -12.65 7.49 -12.27
C LEU A 278 -13.95 7.34 -13.04
N ASN A 279 -14.26 8.29 -13.94
CA ASN A 279 -15.44 8.25 -14.80
C ASN A 279 -15.09 7.93 -16.26
N HIS A 280 -13.83 7.57 -16.54
CA HIS A 280 -13.36 7.27 -17.89
C HIS A 280 -14.02 6.00 -18.43
N GLN A 281 -14.81 6.11 -19.49
CA GLN A 281 -15.62 5.00 -20.02
C GLN A 281 -14.83 4.02 -20.89
N ASP A 282 -13.76 4.48 -21.53
CA ASP A 282 -12.96 3.66 -22.45
C ASP A 282 -11.91 2.83 -21.68
N HIS A 283 -12.39 1.82 -20.98
CA HIS A 283 -11.56 0.89 -20.21
C HIS A 283 -12.09 -0.54 -20.32
N SER A 284 -11.22 -1.49 -19.99
CA SER A 284 -11.56 -2.91 -19.91
C SER A 284 -11.74 -3.34 -18.45
N LEU A 285 -12.65 -4.28 -18.20
CA LEU A 285 -12.77 -4.92 -16.89
C LEU A 285 -11.99 -6.23 -16.86
N THR A 286 -11.44 -6.57 -15.69
CA THR A 286 -10.88 -7.90 -15.46
C THR A 286 -12.00 -8.91 -15.21
N LYS A 287 -11.69 -10.21 -15.27
CA LYS A 287 -12.63 -11.27 -14.83
C LYS A 287 -12.68 -11.44 -13.31
N ILE A 288 -12.00 -10.58 -12.56
CA ILE A 288 -11.91 -10.65 -11.10
C ILE A 288 -12.99 -9.73 -10.52
N VAL A 289 -13.86 -10.30 -9.70
CA VAL A 289 -14.93 -9.53 -9.03
C VAL A 289 -14.34 -8.81 -7.82
N TYR A 290 -14.58 -7.50 -7.73
CA TYR A 290 -14.13 -6.66 -6.62
C TYR A 290 -15.22 -5.67 -6.23
N ASP A 291 -15.66 -5.74 -4.98
CA ASP A 291 -16.73 -4.88 -4.47
C ASP A 291 -16.15 -3.61 -3.82
N ARG A 292 -16.26 -2.48 -4.53
CA ARG A 292 -15.79 -1.17 -4.05
C ARG A 292 -16.66 -0.59 -2.94
N GLU A 293 -17.95 -0.93 -2.91
CA GLU A 293 -18.89 -0.43 -1.90
C GLU A 293 -18.62 -1.12 -0.57
N GLU A 294 -18.53 -2.46 -0.58
CA GLU A 294 -18.14 -3.25 0.59
C GLU A 294 -16.78 -2.74 1.11
N ARG A 295 -15.78 -2.57 0.25
CA ARG A 295 -14.47 -2.03 0.67
C ARG A 295 -14.58 -0.65 1.32
N SER A 296 -15.45 0.22 0.82
CA SER A 296 -15.64 1.56 1.38
C SER A 296 -16.32 1.50 2.75
N GLN A 297 -17.30 0.61 2.92
CA GLN A 297 -17.94 0.36 4.21
C GLN A 297 -16.95 -0.21 5.23
N LEU A 298 -16.14 -1.20 4.83
CA LEU A 298 -15.11 -1.80 5.66
C LEU A 298 -14.11 -0.76 6.17
N ALA A 299 -13.64 0.17 5.32
CA ALA A 299 -12.73 1.23 5.74
C ALA A 299 -13.34 2.16 6.83
N ILE A 300 -14.65 2.42 6.77
CA ILE A 300 -15.37 3.19 7.80
C ILE A 300 -15.50 2.39 9.09
N GLU A 301 -15.88 1.11 8.99
CA GLU A 301 -16.00 0.22 10.16
C GLU A 301 -14.65 0.06 10.88
N GLN A 302 -13.56 -0.10 10.13
CA GLN A 302 -12.22 -0.15 10.68
C GLN A 302 -11.83 1.18 11.35
N GLY A 303 -12.16 2.31 10.73
CA GLY A 303 -11.91 3.61 11.32
C GLY A 303 -12.60 3.77 12.69
N LYS A 304 -13.87 3.36 12.79
CA LYS A 304 -14.63 3.36 14.05
C LYS A 304 -14.10 2.36 15.07
N PHE A 305 -13.77 1.14 14.63
CA PHE A 305 -13.14 0.14 15.48
C PHE A 305 -11.82 0.66 16.07
N THR A 306 -11.00 1.30 15.26
CA THR A 306 -9.74 1.92 15.69
C THR A 306 -10.01 3.05 16.67
N GLU A 307 -11.03 3.87 16.42
CA GLU A 307 -11.43 4.92 17.37
C GLU A 307 -11.79 4.33 18.74
N GLU A 308 -12.64 3.31 18.77
CA GLU A 308 -13.21 2.72 19.99
C GLU A 308 -12.21 1.87 20.78
N HIS A 309 -11.34 1.13 20.09
CA HIS A 309 -10.47 0.13 20.73
C HIS A 309 -9.00 0.54 20.83
N PHE A 310 -8.58 1.59 20.12
CA PHE A 310 -7.19 2.06 20.13
C PHE A 310 -7.08 3.54 20.49
N ILE A 311 -7.77 4.43 19.76
CA ILE A 311 -7.60 5.87 19.96
C ILE A 311 -8.20 6.32 21.30
N LYS A 312 -9.48 6.08 21.57
CA LYS A 312 -10.15 6.51 22.81
C LYS A 312 -9.55 5.87 24.07
N PRO A 313 -9.30 4.54 24.13
CA PRO A 313 -8.81 3.91 25.35
C PRO A 313 -7.38 4.30 25.74
N TYR A 314 -6.56 4.68 24.76
CA TYR A 314 -5.14 4.99 24.95
C TYR A 314 -4.78 6.43 24.59
N GLN A 315 -5.77 7.33 24.45
CA GLN A 315 -5.59 8.69 23.92
C GLN A 315 -4.43 9.44 24.59
N ASN A 316 -4.46 9.56 25.91
CA ASN A 316 -3.43 10.28 26.67
C ASN A 316 -2.03 9.69 26.45
N ILE A 317 -1.92 8.35 26.39
CA ILE A 317 -0.64 7.65 26.22
C ILE A 317 -0.12 7.87 24.79
N LEU A 318 -0.98 7.75 23.79
CA LEU A 318 -0.65 7.96 22.38
C LEU A 318 -0.24 9.41 22.11
N GLU A 319 -0.95 10.39 22.68
CA GLU A 319 -0.64 11.81 22.56
C GLU A 319 0.70 12.14 23.22
N GLN A 320 0.90 11.73 24.47
CA GLN A 320 2.16 11.97 25.20
C GLN A 320 3.35 11.31 24.51
N TRP A 321 3.19 10.09 24.01
CA TRP A 321 4.22 9.40 23.26
C TRP A 321 4.53 10.07 21.93
N SER A 322 3.50 10.43 21.15
CA SER A 322 3.65 11.04 19.84
C SER A 322 4.33 12.41 19.93
N ALA A 323 3.97 13.23 20.93
CA ALA A 323 4.63 14.51 21.21
C ALA A 323 6.12 14.33 21.56
N GLY A 324 6.47 13.28 22.30
CA GLY A 324 7.87 12.96 22.65
C GLY A 324 8.69 12.37 21.50
N TYR A 325 8.07 12.00 20.37
CA TYR A 325 8.75 11.49 19.17
C TYR A 325 9.11 12.62 18.18
N ALA A 326 8.48 13.78 18.32
CA ALA A 326 8.75 14.97 17.50
C ALA A 326 9.95 15.80 17.99
N LEU A 327 10.48 15.49 19.18
CA LEU A 327 11.70 16.03 19.79
C LEU A 327 12.84 15.02 19.64
#